data_AF-A0A3D3HYT0-F1
#
_entry.id   AF-A0A3D3HYT0-F1
#
_cell.length_a   1.000
_cell.length_b   1.000
_cell.length_c   1.000
_cell.angle_alpha   90.00
_cell.angle_beta   90.00
_cell.angle_gamma   90.00
#
_symmetry.space_group_name_H-M   'P 1'
#
loop_
_entity.id
_entity.type
_entity.pdbx_description
1 polymer ?
#
loop_
_entity_poly.entity_id
_entity_poly.type
_entity_poly.pdbx_seq_one_letter_code
_entity_poly.pdbx_strand_id
1 'polypeptide(L)' 'THLLHAIANEVLDRDPRFPVLYINAQSFLEQFVFALQHGRVDAFRRSHRNVGMWLLDDIQLIMGKDKTQEE' A
#
# COMPACT_ATOMS: atom_id res chain seq x y z
N THR A 1 -4.50 -6.73 -9.36
CA THR A 1 -5.84 -6.50 -8.80
C THR A 1 -6.70 -7.74 -8.49
N HIS A 2 -7.32 -8.46 -9.44
CA HIS A 2 -8.33 -9.49 -9.12
C HIS A 2 -7.84 -10.62 -8.19
N LEU A 3 -6.66 -11.18 -8.45
CA LEU A 3 -6.09 -12.23 -7.62
C LEU A 3 -5.77 -11.74 -6.19
N LEU A 4 -5.25 -10.52 -6.05
CA LEU A 4 -4.99 -9.92 -4.74
C LEU A 4 -6.27 -9.79 -3.91
N HIS A 5 -7.36 -9.31 -4.53
CA HIS A 5 -8.66 -9.25 -3.87
C HIS A 5 -9.24 -10.63 -3.55
N ALA A 6 -9.05 -11.62 -4.43
CA ALA A 6 -9.49 -13.00 -4.15
C ALA A 6 -8.76 -13.60 -2.94
N ILE A 7 -7.46 -13.36 -2.80
CA ILE A 7 -6.67 -13.76 -1.62
C ILE A 7 -7.19 -13.05 -0.37
N ALA A 8 -7.45 -11.74 -0.44
CA ALA A 8 -8.01 -10.97 0.66
C ALA A 8 -9.34 -11.55 1.13
N ASN A 9 -10.24 -11.81 0.17
CA ASN A 9 -11.58 -12.32 0.45
C ASN A 9 -11.52 -13.71 1.08
N GLU A 10 -10.70 -14.63 0.57
CA GLU A 10 -10.55 -15.97 1.17
C GLU A 10 -10.06 -15.90 2.62
N VAL A 11 -9.17 -14.96 2.95
CA VAL A 11 -8.71 -14.76 4.33
C VAL A 11 -9.82 -14.18 5.20
N LEU A 12 -10.56 -13.19 4.71
CA LEU A 12 -11.66 -12.56 5.44
C LEU A 12 -12.87 -13.47 5.60
N ASP A 13 -13.12 -14.40 4.68
CA ASP A 13 -14.15 -15.44 4.81
C ASP A 13 -13.83 -16.40 5.96
N ARG A 14 -12.55 -16.65 6.24
CA ARG A 14 -12.08 -17.52 7.35
C ARG A 14 -12.01 -16.77 8.68
N ASP A 15 -11.52 -15.53 8.66
CA ASP A 15 -11.48 -14.65 9.82
C ASP A 15 -11.83 -13.20 9.41
N PRO A 16 -13.10 -12.79 9.59
CA PRO A 16 -13.55 -11.45 9.22
C PRO A 16 -12.86 -10.30 9.97
N ARG A 17 -12.14 -10.61 11.06
CA ARG A 17 -11.40 -9.62 11.85
C ARG A 17 -9.91 -9.59 11.50
N PHE A 18 -9.47 -10.43 10.57
CA PHE A 18 -8.08 -10.48 10.17
C PHE A 18 -7.66 -9.13 9.57
N PRO A 19 -6.61 -8.48 10.09
CA PRO A 19 -6.23 -7.14 9.66
C PRO A 19 -5.54 -7.19 8.28
N VAL A 20 -6.34 -7.04 7.23
CA VAL A 20 -5.88 -6.91 5.83
C VAL A 20 -5.81 -5.43 5.45
N LEU A 21 -4.69 -5.01 4.86
CA LEU A 21 -4.57 -3.69 4.24
C LEU A 21 -4.19 -3.88 2.77
N TYR A 22 -5.09 -3.44 1.90
CA TYR A 22 -4.86 -3.31 0.47
C TYR A 22 -4.54 -1.85 0.12
N ILE A 23 -3.49 -1.65 -0.67
CA ILE A 23 -3.10 -0.33 -1.17
C ILE A 23 -2.39 -0.50 -2.51
N ASN A 24 -2.58 0.44 -3.45
CA ASN A 24 -1.74 0.47 -4.65
C ASN A 24 -0.45 1.26 -4.36
N ALA A 25 0.60 0.99 -5.14
CA ALA A 25 1.91 1.59 -4.91
C ALA A 25 1.94 3.13 -5.02
N GLN A 26 1.10 3.72 -5.88
CA GLN A 26 1.01 5.17 -6.03
C GLN A 26 0.43 5.83 -4.77
N SER A 27 -0.71 5.35 -4.27
CA SER A 27 -1.35 5.87 -3.06
C SER A 27 -0.47 5.68 -1.82
N PHE A 28 0.29 4.58 -1.76
CA PHE A 28 1.30 4.39 -0.72
C PHE A 28 2.36 5.51 -0.75
N LEU A 29 2.90 5.80 -1.94
CA LEU A 29 3.91 6.83 -2.12
C LEU A 29 3.36 8.23 -1.81
N GLU A 30 2.15 8.55 -2.26
CA GLU A 30 1.47 9.82 -1.96
C GLU A 30 1.30 10.03 -0.46
N GLN A 31 0.80 9.01 0.25
CA GLN A 31 0.65 9.07 1.71
C GLN A 31 2.00 9.19 2.42
N PHE A 32 3.03 8.51 1.92
CA PHE A 32 4.38 8.59 2.46
C PHE A 32 4.99 9.98 2.28
N VAL A 33 4.90 10.56 1.07
CA VAL A 33 5.37 11.92 0.77
C VAL A 33 4.62 12.95 1.60
N PHE A 34 3.30 12.81 1.73
CA PHE A 34 2.49 13.67 2.59
C PHE A 34 2.97 13.60 4.05
N ALA A 35 3.18 12.39 4.58
CA ALA A 35 3.67 12.20 5.93
C ALA A 35 5.08 12.77 6.13
N LEU A 36 5.94 12.68 5.11
CA LEU A 36 7.28 13.27 5.12
C LEU A 36 7.21 14.79 5.19
N GLN A 37 6.42 15.43 4.32
CA GLN A 37 6.26 16.88 4.25
C GLN A 37 5.70 17.50 5.55
N HIS A 38 4.85 16.75 6.27
CA HIS A 38 4.19 17.24 7.49
C HIS A 38 4.85 16.73 8.77
N GLY A 39 6.01 16.05 8.69
CA GLY A 39 6.68 15.49 9.87
C GLY A 39 5.89 14.39 10.59
N ARG A 40 5.00 13.69 9.87
CA ARG A 40 4.09 12.65 10.41
C ARG A 40 4.52 11.22 10.02
N VAL A 41 5.79 11.01 9.69
CA VAL A 41 6.33 9.70 9.25
C VAL A 41 6.08 8.60 10.28
N ASP A 42 6.15 8.91 11.58
CA ASP A 42 5.87 7.91 12.62
C ASP A 42 4.41 7.49 12.67
N ALA A 43 3.47 8.41 12.40
CA ALA A 43 2.06 8.09 12.30
C ALA A 43 1.78 7.20 11.09
N PHE A 44 2.38 7.52 9.94
CA PHE A 44 2.34 6.69 8.75
C PHE A 44 2.89 5.29 9.00
N ARG A 45 4.06 5.16 9.64
CA ARG A 45 4.62 3.85 10.00
C ARG A 45 3.73 3.08 10.98
N ARG A 46 3.03 3.75 11.90
CA ARG A 46 2.09 3.10 12.82
C ARG A 46 0.87 2.56 12.09
N SER A 47 0.28 3.31 11.14
CA SER A 47 -0.89 2.85 10.38
C SER A 47 -0.62 1.62 9.52
N HIS A 48 0.65 1.36 9.19
CA HIS A 48 1.09 0.22 8.40
C HIS A 48 1.70 -0.95 9.22
N ARG A 49 1.92 -0.79 10.53
CA ARG A 49 2.62 -1.80 11.37
C ARG A 49 1.71 -2.87 11.98
N ASN A 50 0.44 -2.57 12.20
CA ASN A 50 -0.50 -3.48 12.86
C ASN A 50 -1.37 -4.23 11.84
N VAL A 51 -0.75 -4.68 10.75
CA VAL A 51 -1.42 -5.34 9.64
C VAL A 51 -0.93 -6.79 9.59
N GLY A 52 -1.86 -7.74 9.48
CA GLY A 52 -1.59 -9.18 9.37
C GLY A 52 -1.33 -9.61 7.93
N MET A 53 -1.92 -8.92 6.96
CA MET A 53 -1.65 -9.11 5.53
C MET A 53 -1.62 -7.77 4.79
N TRP A 54 -0.52 -7.54 4.08
CA TRP A 54 -0.30 -6.34 3.29
C TRP A 54 -0.35 -6.68 1.80
N LEU A 55 -1.36 -6.15 1.10
CA LEU A 55 -1.59 -6.39 -0.32
C LEU A 55 -1.25 -5.13 -1.10
N LEU A 56 -0.12 -5.16 -1.79
CA LEU A 56 0.37 -4.06 -2.60
C LEU A 56 0.08 -4.35 -4.08
N ASP A 57 -0.72 -3.51 -4.72
CA ASP A 57 -1.00 -3.59 -6.17
C ASP A 57 -0.15 -2.57 -6.94
N ASP A 58 -0.01 -2.80 -8.24
CA ASP A 58 0.58 -1.86 -9.21
C ASP A 58 1.98 -1.31 -8.87
N ILE A 59 2.84 -2.14 -8.29
CA ILE A 59 4.23 -1.77 -7.96
C ILE A 59 5.03 -1.28 -9.18
N GLN A 60 4.68 -1.71 -10.39
CA GLN A 60 5.29 -1.24 -11.62
C GLN A 60 5.11 0.27 -11.85
N LEU A 61 4.06 0.90 -11.31
CA LEU A 61 3.81 2.34 -11.46
C LEU A 61 4.84 3.21 -10.71
N ILE A 62 5.51 2.63 -9.72
CA ILE A 62 6.59 3.30 -8.99
C ILE A 62 7.98 2.88 -9.47
N MET A 63 8.08 1.79 -10.23
CA MET A 63 9.33 1.36 -10.85
C MET A 63 9.52 2.08 -12.19
N GLY A 64 10.43 3.07 -12.22
CA GLY A 64 10.76 3.79 -13.46
C GLY A 64 10.68 5.32 -13.37
N LYS A 65 10.40 5.91 -12.20
CA LYS A 65 10.56 7.37 -11.99
C LYS A 65 12.03 7.81 -11.82
N ASP A 66 12.96 7.11 -12.46
CA ASP A 66 14.31 7.60 -12.68
C ASP A 66 14.63 7.50 -14.18
N LYS A 67 14.73 8.68 -14.79
CA LYS A 67 15.32 9.06 -16.09
C LYS A 67 14.40 9.03 -17.32
N THR A 68 14.19 10.25 -17.82
CA THR A 68 13.87 10.66 -19.21
C THR A 68 12.51 10.25 -19.75
N GLN A 69 11.52 11.14 -19.55
CA GLN A 69 10.61 11.57 -20.62
C GLN A 69 9.98 12.92 -20.20
N GLU A 70 10.83 13.94 -20.09
CA GLU A 70 10.48 15.27 -20.55
C GLU A 70 11.00 15.34 -22.00
N GLU A 71 10.15 15.02 -22.98
CA GLU A 71 10.15 15.58 -24.34
C GLU A 71 8.71 15.56 -24.86
#